data_AF-A0A8T0EI41-F1
#
_entry.id   AF-A0A8T0EI41-F1
#
_cell.length_a   1.000
_cell.length_b   1.000
_cell.length_c   1.000
_cell.angle_alpha   90.00
_cell.angle_beta   90.00
_cell.angle_gamma   90.00
#
_symmetry.space_group_name_H-M   'P 1'
#
loop_
_entity.id
_entity.type
_entity.pdbx_description
1 polymer ?
#
loop_
_entity_poly.entity_id
_entity_poly.type
_entity_poly.pdbx_seq_one_letter_code
_entity_poly.pdbx_strand_id
1 'polypeptide(L)'
;MAEKKSKKAKKKKKKKKVRISEGPKKPSEKSIFKKKVAELEEELDSISQNMKEEETSLEKLKLKHSEVVDSKEACVKHLKRVLQEKMGNVIESQRRLQWVRDITELTEQRAADLARNLQSSFQLKRSVFMQQRLELEEKLSRLEEVRLKRTSQLTRLKRLEEDLEKKTTAECKAKQKVNMEHVNRLLKKREDFEHYVDSICSDADHVFEVTLPVYAKKQLEENIRLRAQCQEASDNLLAVQDQSRRLKDVQKLLDLEKETQKSAKIRLNDFQARLQGRQSRLLKLNAYLQSTHSIARDDLRDIQSEIRANQRKISRTVDKISNVEEILRDQENYTNSLVEQMEKKIDKNGLRISKVLRAGQILKAKVKEVEDEKSCIDLDLLKQIRMLLDDD
;
A
#
# COMPACT_ATOMS: atom_id res chain seq x y z
N MET A 1 2.48 -35.57 95.00
CA MET A 1 1.81 -36.63 95.78
C MET A 1 2.76 -37.10 96.86
N ALA A 2 2.19 -37.33 98.04
CA ALA A 2 2.87 -37.42 99.33
C ALA A 2 3.46 -38.80 99.64
N GLU A 3 4.67 -38.77 100.20
CA GLU A 3 5.13 -39.42 101.44
C GLU A 3 4.72 -40.87 101.86
N LYS A 4 5.78 -41.55 102.35
CA LYS A 4 5.90 -42.31 103.62
C LYS A 4 5.48 -43.79 103.68
N LYS A 5 6.48 -44.64 103.96
CA LYS A 5 6.48 -45.64 105.05
C LYS A 5 7.84 -45.54 105.78
N SER A 6 7.89 -45.10 107.04
CA SER A 6 7.78 -45.88 108.30
C SER A 6 9.05 -46.72 108.58
N LYS A 7 9.69 -46.79 109.75
CA LYS A 7 9.46 -46.32 111.14
C LYS A 7 10.72 -46.72 111.95
N LYS A 8 11.10 -45.94 112.96
CA LYS A 8 11.68 -46.33 114.28
C LYS A 8 11.77 -45.03 115.10
N ALA A 9 11.54 -44.94 116.41
CA ALA A 9 11.50 -45.89 117.51
C ALA A 9 10.96 -45.19 118.78
N LYS A 10 10.98 -45.95 119.89
CA LYS A 10 11.02 -45.56 121.31
C LYS A 10 9.67 -45.44 122.04
N LYS A 11 9.46 -46.35 123.01
CA LYS A 11 9.73 -46.12 124.44
C LYS A 11 9.30 -47.36 125.24
N LYS A 12 10.24 -48.01 125.94
CA LYS A 12 9.93 -48.85 127.09
C LYS A 12 10.77 -48.37 128.28
N LYS A 13 10.07 -47.82 129.27
CA LYS A 13 10.54 -47.60 130.65
C LYS A 13 10.76 -48.97 131.30
N LYS A 14 11.86 -49.18 132.02
CA LYS A 14 11.88 -50.14 133.15
C LYS A 14 12.83 -49.69 134.27
N LYS A 15 12.14 -49.41 135.38
CA LYS A 15 12.47 -49.41 136.81
C LYS A 15 13.93 -49.62 137.25
N LYS A 16 14.38 -48.59 137.98
CA LYS A 16 15.44 -48.52 138.99
C LYS A 16 15.16 -49.54 140.12
N LYS A 17 16.12 -50.40 140.46
CA LYS A 17 16.20 -51.09 141.76
C LYS A 17 17.61 -50.86 142.33
N VAL A 18 17.63 -50.48 143.60
CA VAL A 18 18.73 -50.07 144.47
C VAL A 18 18.95 -51.28 145.42
N ARG A 19 20.15 -51.80 145.73
CA ARG A 19 21.18 -51.30 146.70
C ARG A 19 22.28 -52.39 146.88
N ILE A 20 23.54 -51.97 147.15
CA ILE A 20 24.60 -52.55 148.04
C ILE A 20 25.11 -53.96 147.69
N SER A 21 26.39 -54.36 147.73
CA SER A 21 27.75 -53.86 148.06
C SER A 21 28.68 -54.84 147.35
N GLU A 22 29.81 -54.44 146.77
CA GLU A 22 31.13 -54.53 147.39
C GLU A 22 32.10 -53.73 146.50
N GLY A 23 32.87 -52.81 147.07
CA GLY A 23 34.09 -52.31 146.41
C GLY A 23 35.29 -53.18 146.80
N PRO A 24 36.51 -52.90 146.31
CA PRO A 24 36.89 -52.27 145.05
C PRO A 24 37.96 -53.10 144.30
N LYS A 25 38.07 -53.00 142.97
CA LYS A 25 39.34 -53.27 142.26
C LYS A 25 39.58 -52.19 141.21
N LYS A 26 40.69 -51.44 141.40
CA LYS A 26 41.26 -50.49 140.44
C LYS A 26 41.32 -51.13 139.03
N PRO A 27 40.81 -50.50 137.96
CA PRO A 27 41.17 -50.92 136.62
C PRO A 27 42.62 -50.48 136.37
N SER A 28 43.51 -51.45 136.14
CA SER A 28 44.90 -51.22 135.72
C SER A 28 44.95 -50.35 134.46
N GLU A 29 45.99 -49.55 134.26
CA GLU A 29 46.24 -48.72 133.07
C GLU A 29 46.04 -49.46 131.72
N LYS A 30 46.25 -50.79 131.68
CA LYS A 30 45.92 -51.67 130.54
C LYS A 30 44.45 -51.62 130.09
N SER A 31 43.50 -51.32 130.98
CA SER A 31 42.06 -51.26 130.65
C SER A 31 41.65 -49.96 129.99
N ILE A 32 42.30 -48.85 130.34
CA ILE A 32 42.06 -47.53 129.72
C ILE A 32 42.77 -47.49 128.37
N PHE A 33 43.96 -48.09 128.28
CA PHE A 33 44.69 -48.23 127.03
C PHE A 33 43.93 -49.09 126.01
N LYS A 34 43.36 -50.24 126.42
CA LYS A 34 42.50 -51.06 125.53
C LYS A 34 41.28 -50.32 125.00
N LYS A 35 40.69 -49.43 125.80
CA LYS A 35 39.51 -48.66 125.40
C LYS A 35 39.88 -47.55 124.40
N LYS A 36 40.99 -46.85 124.62
CA LYS A 36 41.53 -45.87 123.66
C LYS A 36 42.01 -46.52 122.36
N VAL A 37 42.59 -47.72 122.43
CA VAL A 37 42.96 -48.49 121.24
C VAL A 37 41.72 -48.86 120.43
N ALA A 38 40.64 -49.31 121.09
CA ALA A 38 39.38 -49.60 120.40
C ALA A 38 38.71 -48.35 119.79
N GLU A 39 38.77 -47.19 120.47
CA GLU A 39 38.30 -45.91 119.92
C GLU A 39 39.13 -45.48 118.70
N LEU A 40 40.46 -45.64 118.75
CA LEU A 40 41.34 -45.38 117.61
C LEU A 40 41.14 -46.38 116.45
N GLU A 41 40.81 -47.64 116.74
CA GLU A 41 40.47 -48.65 115.74
C GLU A 41 39.13 -48.32 115.05
N GLU A 42 38.10 -47.89 115.80
CA GLU A 42 36.83 -47.41 115.23
C GLU A 42 37.01 -46.13 114.40
N GLU A 43 37.86 -45.19 114.84
CA GLU A 43 38.21 -43.99 114.08
C GLU A 43 38.97 -44.35 112.79
N LEU A 44 39.91 -45.30 112.86
CA LEU A 44 40.68 -45.77 111.70
C LEU A 44 39.78 -46.49 110.68
N ASP A 45 38.82 -47.29 111.15
CA ASP A 45 37.83 -47.96 110.32
C ASP A 45 36.88 -46.94 109.67
N SER A 46 36.44 -45.91 110.41
CA SER A 46 35.63 -44.83 109.88
C SER A 46 36.38 -44.00 108.83
N ILE A 47 37.65 -43.68 109.07
CA ILE A 47 38.50 -42.99 108.09
C ILE A 47 38.70 -43.86 106.85
N SER A 48 38.97 -45.15 107.02
CA SER A 48 39.13 -46.10 105.91
C SER A 48 37.86 -46.25 105.08
N GLN A 49 36.70 -46.25 105.73
CA GLN A 49 35.40 -46.26 105.04
C GLN A 49 35.18 -44.95 104.27
N ASN A 50 35.44 -43.80 104.89
CA ASN A 50 35.34 -42.49 104.23
C ASN A 50 36.29 -42.39 103.04
N MET A 51 37.53 -42.90 103.14
CA MET A 51 38.45 -42.93 102.01
C MET A 51 37.93 -43.79 100.86
N LYS A 52 37.35 -44.96 101.13
CA LYS A 52 36.70 -45.79 100.10
C LYS A 52 35.49 -45.10 99.47
N GLU A 53 34.70 -44.38 100.26
CA GLU A 53 33.56 -43.60 99.77
C GLU A 53 33.99 -42.42 98.90
N GLU A 54 35.08 -41.72 99.26
CA GLU A 54 35.70 -40.67 98.46
C GLU A 54 36.34 -41.22 97.17
N GLU A 55 37.04 -42.36 97.24
CA GLU A 55 37.60 -43.04 96.06
C GLU A 55 36.50 -43.40 95.06
N THR A 56 35.42 -44.03 95.52
CA THR A 56 34.28 -44.38 94.64
C THR A 56 33.54 -43.14 94.10
N SER A 57 33.50 -42.05 94.87
CA SER A 57 32.93 -40.77 94.42
C SER A 57 33.80 -40.10 93.36
N LEU A 58 35.13 -40.16 93.54
CA LEU A 58 36.12 -39.66 92.58
C LEU A 58 36.07 -40.48 91.28
N GLU A 59 35.96 -41.80 91.35
CA GLU A 59 35.82 -42.70 90.19
C GLU A 59 34.58 -42.34 89.36
N LYS A 60 33.43 -42.15 90.04
CA LYS A 60 32.17 -41.71 89.40
C LYS A 60 32.30 -40.33 88.77
N LEU A 61 33.01 -39.41 89.42
CA LEU A 61 33.21 -38.06 88.92
C LEU A 61 34.13 -38.04 87.70
N LYS A 62 35.19 -38.85 87.69
CA LYS A 62 36.06 -39.05 86.51
C LYS A 62 35.27 -39.57 85.32
N LEU A 63 34.42 -40.59 85.51
CA LEU A 63 33.61 -41.16 84.45
C LEU A 63 32.59 -40.15 83.88
N LYS A 64 31.92 -39.37 84.74
CA LYS A 64 31.06 -38.27 84.30
C LYS A 64 31.84 -37.18 83.57
N HIS A 65 33.06 -36.88 84.02
CA HIS A 65 33.90 -35.88 83.37
C HIS A 65 34.31 -36.35 81.97
N SER A 66 34.72 -37.61 81.79
CA SER A 66 35.04 -38.16 80.47
C SER A 66 33.85 -38.13 79.52
N GLU A 67 32.65 -38.51 79.98
CA GLU A 67 31.43 -38.43 79.14
C GLU A 67 31.12 -36.99 78.69
N VAL A 68 31.31 -36.01 79.58
CA VAL A 68 31.12 -34.59 79.26
C VAL A 68 32.18 -34.09 78.29
N VAL A 69 33.43 -34.51 78.45
CA VAL A 69 34.52 -34.17 77.52
C VAL A 69 34.24 -34.74 76.14
N ASP A 70 33.87 -36.02 76.04
CA ASP A 70 33.55 -36.69 74.76
C ASP A 70 32.37 -36.02 74.06
N SER A 71 31.32 -35.66 74.80
CA SER A 71 30.16 -34.94 74.27
C SER A 71 30.54 -33.55 73.74
N LYS A 72 31.38 -32.80 74.47
CA LYS A 72 31.88 -31.49 74.03
C LYS A 72 32.78 -31.63 72.81
N GLU A 73 33.64 -32.63 72.74
CA GLU A 73 34.46 -32.90 71.57
C GLU A 73 33.62 -33.23 70.34
N ALA A 74 32.58 -34.05 70.50
CA ALA A 74 31.63 -34.36 69.44
C ALA A 74 30.90 -33.10 68.94
N CYS A 75 30.48 -32.23 69.87
CA CYS A 75 29.86 -30.94 69.55
C CYS A 75 30.82 -30.03 68.76
N VAL A 76 32.08 -29.91 69.19
CA VAL A 76 33.10 -29.13 68.47
C VAL A 76 33.35 -29.69 67.06
N LYS A 77 33.44 -31.02 66.90
CA LYS A 77 33.57 -31.66 65.59
C LYS A 77 32.37 -31.36 64.69
N HIS A 78 31.15 -31.39 65.23
CA HIS A 78 29.93 -31.05 64.49
C HIS A 78 29.94 -29.58 64.06
N LEU A 79 30.25 -28.64 64.96
CA LEU A 79 30.33 -27.21 64.65
C LEU A 79 31.38 -26.90 63.57
N LYS A 80 32.55 -27.57 63.62
CA LYS A 80 33.56 -27.43 62.57
C LYS A 80 33.04 -27.87 61.20
N ARG A 81 32.32 -29.00 61.13
CA ARG A 81 31.72 -29.49 59.87
C ARG A 81 30.69 -28.50 59.32
N VAL A 82 29.77 -28.04 60.17
CA VAL A 82 28.75 -27.05 59.78
C VAL A 82 29.42 -25.77 59.26
N LEU A 83 30.48 -25.30 59.92
CA LEU A 83 31.19 -24.09 59.50
C LEU A 83 31.88 -24.27 58.14
N GLN A 84 32.48 -25.43 57.88
CA GLN A 84 33.06 -25.76 56.57
C GLN A 84 32.00 -25.82 55.46
N GLU A 85 30.87 -26.47 55.70
CA GLU A 85 29.75 -26.52 54.74
C GLU A 85 29.19 -25.12 54.44
N LYS A 86 28.99 -24.29 55.48
CA LYS A 86 28.51 -22.91 55.30
C LYS A 86 29.53 -22.05 54.55
N MET A 87 30.82 -22.22 54.81
CA MET A 87 31.87 -21.51 54.06
C MET A 87 31.87 -21.90 52.59
N GLY A 88 31.71 -23.20 52.27
CA GLY A 88 31.54 -23.68 50.89
C GLY A 88 30.35 -23.02 50.18
N ASN A 89 29.19 -22.97 50.85
CA ASN A 89 27.97 -22.34 50.30
C ASN A 89 28.13 -20.83 50.08
N VAL A 90 28.85 -20.13 50.95
CA VAL A 90 29.15 -18.69 50.79
C VAL A 90 30.04 -18.47 49.57
N ILE A 91 31.10 -19.28 49.40
CA ILE A 91 31.99 -19.19 48.23
C ILE A 91 31.20 -19.46 46.94
N GLU A 92 30.33 -20.46 46.92
CA GLU A 92 29.51 -20.76 45.74
C GLU A 92 28.54 -19.62 45.42
N SER A 93 27.89 -19.07 46.45
CA SER A 93 26.96 -17.94 46.31
C SER A 93 27.69 -16.69 45.81
N GLN A 94 28.92 -16.44 46.27
CA GLN A 94 29.75 -15.34 45.77
C GLN A 94 30.15 -15.52 44.31
N ARG A 95 30.49 -16.74 43.87
CA ARG A 95 30.74 -17.04 42.46
C ARG A 95 29.49 -16.81 41.59
N ARG A 96 28.31 -17.23 42.06
CA ARG A 96 27.04 -17.00 41.35
C ARG A 96 26.72 -15.50 41.26
N LEU A 97 26.93 -14.75 42.33
CA LEU A 97 26.75 -13.30 42.33
C LEU A 97 27.71 -12.60 41.35
N GLN A 98 28.96 -13.05 41.27
CA GLN A 98 29.91 -12.51 40.30
C GLN A 98 29.45 -12.78 38.86
N TRP A 99 29.03 -14.00 38.56
CA TRP A 99 28.49 -14.36 37.25
C TRP A 99 27.26 -13.50 36.85
N VAL A 100 26.37 -13.22 37.81
CA VAL A 100 25.22 -12.32 37.56
C VAL A 100 25.70 -10.91 37.21
N ARG A 101 26.71 -10.37 37.91
CA ARG A 101 27.28 -9.05 37.61
C ARG A 101 27.87 -8.99 36.20
N ASP A 102 28.66 -9.99 35.83
CA ASP A 102 29.30 -10.06 34.53
C ASP A 102 28.25 -10.13 33.40
N ILE A 103 27.16 -10.87 33.61
CA ILE A 103 26.04 -10.91 32.65
C ILE A 103 25.34 -9.56 32.55
N THR A 104 25.06 -8.91 33.67
CA THR A 104 24.41 -7.59 33.66
C THR A 104 25.25 -6.58 32.87
N GLU A 105 26.56 -6.54 33.11
CA GLU A 105 27.48 -5.67 32.37
C GLU A 105 27.46 -5.97 30.86
N LEU A 106 27.53 -7.25 30.47
CA LEU A 106 27.44 -7.64 29.06
C LEU A 106 26.09 -7.25 28.43
N THR A 107 24.99 -7.34 29.17
CA THR A 107 23.68 -6.93 28.66
C THR A 107 23.56 -5.42 28.49
N GLU A 108 24.13 -4.64 29.41
CA GLU A 108 24.17 -3.18 29.34
C GLU A 108 25.04 -2.71 28.16
N GLN A 109 26.22 -3.32 27.96
CA GLN A 109 27.08 -3.02 26.82
C GLN A 109 26.37 -3.30 25.49
N ARG A 110 25.71 -4.46 25.36
CA ARG A 110 24.93 -4.80 24.15
C ARG A 110 23.76 -3.86 23.92
N ALA A 111 23.06 -3.46 24.98
CA ALA A 111 21.97 -2.49 24.87
C ALA A 111 22.48 -1.12 24.38
N ALA A 112 23.63 -0.67 24.90
CA ALA A 112 24.27 0.56 24.46
C ALA A 112 24.76 0.49 23.00
N ASP A 113 25.35 -0.62 22.58
CA ASP A 113 25.72 -0.86 21.17
C ASP A 113 24.51 -0.83 20.25
N LEU A 114 23.41 -1.48 20.65
CA LEU A 114 22.17 -1.52 19.88
C LEU A 114 21.55 -0.12 19.76
N ALA A 115 21.57 0.68 20.84
CA ALA A 115 21.13 2.07 20.80
C ALA A 115 21.96 2.92 19.83
N ARG A 116 23.30 2.80 19.88
CA ARG A 116 24.21 3.50 18.95
C ARG A 116 23.96 3.09 17.50
N ASN A 117 23.81 1.80 17.23
CA ASN A 117 23.56 1.29 15.88
C ASN A 117 22.19 1.69 15.33
N LEU A 118 21.17 1.74 16.19
CA LEU A 118 19.86 2.27 15.80
C LEU A 118 19.96 3.75 15.46
N GLN A 119 20.63 4.54 16.31
CA GLN A 119 20.82 5.97 16.07
C GLN A 119 21.56 6.24 14.76
N SER A 120 22.65 5.52 14.48
CA SER A 120 23.40 5.65 13.22
C SER A 120 22.56 5.22 12.02
N SER A 121 21.79 4.13 12.13
CA SER A 121 20.86 3.70 11.08
C SER A 121 19.78 4.75 10.79
N PHE A 122 19.25 5.41 11.82
CA PHE A 122 18.30 6.51 11.65
C PHE A 122 18.93 7.71 10.94
N GLN A 123 20.17 8.07 11.29
CA GLN A 123 20.89 9.16 10.62
C GLN A 123 21.15 8.86 9.14
N LEU A 124 21.57 7.63 8.82
CA LEU A 124 21.78 7.19 7.44
C LEU A 124 20.47 7.16 6.63
N LYS A 125 19.38 6.68 7.23
CA LYS A 125 18.06 6.74 6.58
C LYS A 125 17.67 8.18 6.30
N ARG A 126 17.84 9.07 7.28
CA ARG A 126 17.52 10.49 7.13
C ARG A 126 18.33 11.15 6.01
N SER A 127 19.63 10.88 5.90
CA SER A 127 20.45 11.44 4.82
C SER A 127 20.01 10.94 3.45
N VAL A 128 19.77 9.64 3.29
CA VAL A 128 19.27 9.04 2.04
C VAL A 128 17.90 9.62 1.66
N PHE A 129 16.97 9.73 2.61
CA PHE A 129 15.66 10.32 2.36
C PHE A 129 15.75 11.79 1.95
N MET A 130 16.63 12.58 2.57
CA MET A 130 16.82 13.98 2.20
C MET A 130 17.41 14.11 0.79
N GLN A 131 18.38 13.26 0.42
CA GLN A 131 18.94 13.25 -0.92
C GLN A 131 17.89 12.87 -1.98
N GLN A 132 17.13 11.80 -1.74
CA GLN A 132 16.03 11.39 -2.63
C GLN A 132 14.96 12.48 -2.76
N ARG A 133 14.66 13.17 -1.67
CA ARG A 133 13.71 14.28 -1.67
C ARG A 133 14.20 15.45 -2.54
N LEU A 134 15.46 15.85 -2.40
CA LEU A 134 16.05 16.90 -3.24
C LEU A 134 16.03 16.53 -4.72
N GLU A 135 16.37 15.28 -5.06
CA GLU A 135 16.31 14.80 -6.46
C GLU A 135 14.88 14.83 -7.03
N LEU A 136 13.88 14.53 -6.20
CA LEU A 136 12.47 14.61 -6.60
C LEU A 136 12.00 16.05 -6.76
N GLU A 137 12.37 16.95 -5.84
CA GLU A 137 12.09 18.39 -5.93
C GLU A 137 12.71 19.01 -7.19
N GLU A 138 13.94 18.61 -7.54
CA GLU A 138 14.61 19.05 -8.77
C GLU A 138 13.88 18.54 -10.03
N LYS A 139 13.50 17.25 -10.06
CA LYS A 139 12.73 16.67 -11.18
C LYS A 139 11.37 17.34 -11.35
N LEU A 140 10.68 17.65 -10.26
CA LEU A 140 9.42 18.39 -10.28
C LEU A 140 9.61 19.80 -10.83
N SER A 141 10.67 20.50 -10.41
CA SER A 141 11.00 21.84 -10.91
C SER A 141 11.26 21.83 -12.42
N ARG A 142 12.02 20.83 -12.92
CA ARG A 142 12.25 20.65 -14.36
C ARG A 142 10.95 20.37 -15.14
N LEU A 143 10.04 19.57 -14.57
CA LEU A 143 8.73 19.33 -15.18
C LEU A 143 7.89 20.60 -15.26
N GLU A 144 7.93 21.44 -14.23
CA GLU A 144 7.23 22.72 -14.20
C GLU A 144 7.78 23.70 -15.24
N GLU A 145 9.11 23.76 -15.42
CA GLU A 145 9.72 24.54 -16.50
C GLU A 145 9.27 24.07 -17.89
N VAL A 146 9.19 22.76 -18.11
CA VAL A 146 8.69 22.19 -19.38
C VAL A 146 7.22 22.55 -19.59
N ARG A 147 6.40 22.50 -18.53
CA ARG A 147 4.99 22.92 -18.56
C ARG A 147 4.87 24.38 -18.98
N LEU A 148 5.65 25.28 -18.38
CA LEU A 148 5.67 26.71 -18.70
C LEU A 148 6.16 26.99 -20.12
N LYS A 149 7.16 26.24 -20.61
CA LYS A 149 7.61 26.34 -22.01
C LYS A 149 6.51 25.93 -22.98
N ARG A 150 5.79 24.83 -22.69
CA ARG A 150 4.67 24.37 -23.52
C ARG A 150 3.52 25.36 -23.53
N THR A 151 3.16 25.96 -22.39
CA THR A 151 2.11 26.98 -22.35
C THR A 151 2.49 28.20 -23.17
N SER A 152 3.75 28.67 -23.07
CA SER A 152 4.27 29.78 -23.89
C SER A 152 4.22 29.47 -25.40
N GLN A 153 4.64 28.26 -25.79
CA GLN A 153 4.55 27.80 -27.19
C GLN A 153 3.11 27.76 -27.69
N LEU A 154 2.18 27.28 -26.87
CA LEU A 154 0.76 27.21 -27.21
C LEU A 154 0.14 28.61 -27.36
N THR A 155 0.48 29.55 -26.49
CA THR A 155 0.08 30.95 -26.63
C THR A 155 0.62 31.57 -27.93
N ARG A 156 1.87 31.27 -28.29
CA ARG A 156 2.46 31.74 -29.56
C ARG A 156 1.74 31.16 -30.78
N LEU A 157 1.43 29.86 -30.75
CA LEU A 157 0.70 29.20 -31.84
C LEU A 157 -0.69 29.82 -32.04
N LYS A 158 -1.44 30.06 -30.96
CA LYS A 158 -2.74 30.74 -31.04
C LYS A 158 -2.66 32.12 -31.68
N ARG A 159 -1.63 32.91 -31.33
CA ARG A 159 -1.42 34.23 -31.98
C ARG A 159 -1.12 34.09 -33.47
N LEU A 160 -0.31 33.11 -33.85
CA LEU A 160 0.00 32.85 -35.27
C LEU A 160 -1.23 32.38 -36.04
N GLU A 161 -2.07 31.55 -35.42
CA GLU A 161 -3.34 31.11 -35.97
C GLU A 161 -4.29 32.30 -36.20
N GLU A 162 -4.47 33.17 -35.19
CA GLU A 162 -5.25 34.41 -35.33
C GLU A 162 -4.70 35.35 -36.41
N ASP A 163 -3.37 35.50 -36.51
CA ASP A 163 -2.74 36.34 -37.53
C ASP A 163 -2.93 35.77 -38.94
N LEU A 164 -2.90 34.45 -39.09
CA LEU A 164 -3.19 33.77 -40.36
C LEU A 164 -4.66 33.91 -40.75
N GLU A 165 -5.58 33.76 -39.80
CA GLU A 165 -7.02 34.03 -40.03
C GLU A 165 -7.27 35.47 -40.46
N LYS A 166 -6.60 36.45 -39.83
CA LYS A 166 -6.70 37.86 -40.25
C LYS A 166 -6.15 38.10 -41.66
N LYS A 167 -5.01 37.49 -42.01
CA LYS A 167 -4.43 37.62 -43.36
C LYS A 167 -5.31 36.98 -44.42
N THR A 168 -5.76 35.75 -44.20
CA THR A 168 -6.64 35.04 -45.15
C THR A 168 -7.97 35.76 -45.34
N THR A 169 -8.58 36.27 -44.27
CA THR A 169 -9.82 37.07 -44.38
C THR A 169 -9.60 38.39 -45.11
N ALA A 170 -8.47 39.08 -44.88
CA ALA A 170 -8.12 40.30 -45.60
C ALA A 170 -7.88 40.04 -47.10
N GLU A 171 -7.16 38.97 -47.45
CA GLU A 171 -6.96 38.56 -48.85
C GLU A 171 -8.27 38.17 -49.54
N CYS A 172 -9.15 37.43 -48.86
CA CYS A 172 -10.48 37.11 -49.39
C CYS A 172 -11.30 38.38 -49.64
N LYS A 173 -11.31 39.33 -48.71
CA LYS A 173 -11.99 40.63 -48.90
C LYS A 173 -11.40 41.42 -50.07
N ALA A 174 -10.08 41.43 -50.23
CA ALA A 174 -9.42 42.09 -51.35
C ALA A 174 -9.79 41.46 -52.69
N LYS A 175 -9.73 40.13 -52.79
CA LYS A 175 -10.17 39.39 -54.00
C LYS A 175 -11.65 39.61 -54.30
N GLN A 176 -12.49 39.64 -53.27
CA GLN A 176 -13.92 39.89 -53.43
C GLN A 176 -14.19 41.32 -53.94
N LYS A 177 -13.44 42.32 -53.48
CA LYS A 177 -13.52 43.69 -54.03
C LYS A 177 -13.12 43.74 -55.51
N VAL A 178 -12.01 43.10 -55.88
CA VAL A 178 -11.58 43.02 -57.30
C VAL A 178 -12.63 42.33 -58.15
N ASN A 179 -13.22 41.22 -57.66
CA ASN A 179 -14.31 40.54 -58.35
C ASN A 179 -15.56 41.41 -58.45
N MET A 180 -15.94 42.15 -57.41
CA MET A 180 -17.07 43.09 -57.46
C MET A 180 -16.82 44.23 -58.44
N GLU A 181 -15.62 44.80 -58.48
CA GLU A 181 -15.25 45.81 -59.48
C GLU A 181 -15.29 45.24 -60.91
N HIS A 182 -14.86 43.99 -61.10
CA HIS A 182 -14.93 43.30 -62.38
C HIS A 182 -16.39 43.04 -62.80
N VAL A 183 -17.22 42.55 -61.88
CA VAL A 183 -18.66 42.35 -62.09
C VAL A 183 -19.34 43.68 -62.40
N ASN A 184 -19.05 44.76 -61.67
CA ASN A 184 -19.59 46.09 -61.95
C ASN A 184 -19.18 46.60 -63.34
N ARG A 185 -17.94 46.34 -63.79
CA ARG A 185 -17.52 46.66 -65.17
C ARG A 185 -18.27 45.81 -66.20
N LEU A 186 -18.50 44.53 -65.94
CA LEU A 186 -19.27 43.65 -66.83
C LEU A 186 -20.75 44.06 -66.87
N LEU A 187 -21.34 44.43 -65.73
CA LEU A 187 -22.70 44.94 -65.65
C LEU A 187 -22.82 46.26 -66.40
N LYS A 188 -21.87 47.19 -66.24
CA LYS A 188 -21.85 48.42 -67.04
C LYS A 188 -21.74 48.13 -68.54
N LYS A 189 -20.86 47.21 -68.94
CA LYS A 189 -20.79 46.77 -70.35
C LYS A 189 -22.08 46.11 -70.82
N ARG A 190 -22.77 45.38 -69.94
CA ARG A 190 -24.08 44.77 -70.22
C ARG A 190 -25.14 45.85 -70.37
N GLU A 191 -25.17 46.88 -69.53
CA GLU A 191 -26.07 48.04 -69.64
C GLU A 191 -25.78 48.84 -70.92
N ASP A 192 -24.50 49.09 -71.24
CA ASP A 192 -24.10 49.74 -72.49
C ASP A 192 -24.54 48.89 -73.71
N PHE A 193 -24.43 47.57 -73.62
CA PHE A 193 -24.89 46.64 -74.65
C PHE A 193 -26.42 46.54 -74.70
N GLU A 194 -27.12 46.56 -73.56
CA GLU A 194 -28.59 46.66 -73.48
C GLU A 194 -29.04 47.96 -74.10
N HIS A 195 -28.43 49.11 -73.81
CA HIS A 195 -28.76 50.37 -74.47
C HIS A 195 -28.47 50.35 -75.98
N TYR A 196 -27.40 49.69 -76.41
CA TYR A 196 -27.12 49.50 -77.83
C TYR A 196 -28.16 48.58 -78.50
N VAL A 197 -28.52 47.47 -77.84
CA VAL A 197 -29.56 46.55 -78.30
C VAL A 197 -30.92 47.21 -78.26
N ASP A 198 -31.28 47.94 -77.22
CA ASP A 198 -32.52 48.72 -77.08
C ASP A 198 -32.56 49.88 -78.08
N SER A 199 -31.42 50.41 -78.52
CA SER A 199 -31.38 51.35 -79.65
C SER A 199 -31.67 50.63 -80.97
N ILE A 200 -31.18 49.40 -81.16
CA ILE A 200 -31.47 48.55 -82.33
C ILE A 200 -32.90 47.98 -82.26
N CYS A 201 -33.38 47.68 -81.06
CA CYS A 201 -34.68 47.13 -80.77
C CYS A 201 -35.72 48.23 -80.68
N SER A 202 -35.40 49.48 -80.36
CA SER A 202 -36.30 50.63 -80.58
C SER A 202 -36.67 50.74 -82.06
N ASP A 203 -35.73 50.42 -82.95
CA ASP A 203 -35.99 50.31 -84.39
C ASP A 203 -36.75 49.01 -84.76
N ALA A 204 -36.78 48.00 -83.87
CA ALA A 204 -37.46 46.71 -84.04
C ALA A 204 -38.70 46.48 -83.14
N ASP A 205 -39.03 47.36 -82.21
CA ASP A 205 -40.11 47.24 -81.22
C ASP A 205 -41.44 47.64 -81.86
N HIS A 206 -41.39 48.47 -82.91
CA HIS A 206 -42.47 48.54 -83.90
C HIS A 206 -42.74 47.21 -84.61
N VAL A 207 -41.85 46.22 -84.52
CA VAL A 207 -42.00 44.89 -85.14
C VAL A 207 -42.29 43.80 -84.08
N PHE A 208 -41.83 43.92 -82.83
CA PHE A 208 -41.92 42.84 -81.82
C PHE A 208 -43.06 42.96 -80.78
N GLU A 209 -43.64 44.14 -80.51
CA GLU A 209 -44.79 44.27 -79.57
C GLU A 209 -46.04 43.51 -80.05
N VAL A 210 -46.07 43.08 -81.32
CA VAL A 210 -47.16 42.29 -81.90
C VAL A 210 -46.97 40.77 -81.69
N THR A 211 -45.81 40.28 -81.25
CA THR A 211 -45.45 38.85 -81.44
C THR A 211 -44.58 38.17 -80.36
N LEU A 212 -44.75 38.46 -79.07
CA LEU A 212 -44.20 37.56 -78.03
C LEU A 212 -45.31 36.79 -77.28
N PRO A 213 -45.53 35.50 -77.62
CA PRO A 213 -46.58 34.70 -77.02
C PRO A 213 -46.33 34.45 -75.53
N VAL A 214 -47.43 34.31 -74.77
CA VAL A 214 -47.51 33.97 -73.33
C VAL A 214 -46.57 32.82 -72.91
N TYR A 215 -46.20 31.94 -73.84
CA TYR A 215 -45.28 30.83 -73.65
C TYR A 215 -43.85 31.26 -73.24
N ALA A 216 -43.29 32.30 -73.85
CA ALA A 216 -41.92 32.75 -73.58
C ALA A 216 -41.76 33.33 -72.16
N LYS A 217 -42.84 33.95 -71.64
CA LYS A 217 -42.86 34.53 -70.29
C LYS A 217 -42.88 33.44 -69.21
N LYS A 218 -43.62 32.34 -69.43
CA LYS A 218 -43.62 31.17 -68.54
C LYS A 218 -42.27 30.45 -68.50
N GLN A 219 -41.59 30.30 -69.64
CA GLN A 219 -40.27 29.68 -69.69
C GLN A 219 -39.24 30.45 -68.84
N LEU A 220 -39.30 31.78 -68.82
CA LEU A 220 -38.37 32.60 -68.05
C LEU A 220 -38.56 32.42 -66.52
N GLU A 221 -39.80 32.40 -66.04
CA GLU A 221 -40.13 32.15 -64.63
C GLU A 221 -39.69 30.74 -64.19
N GLU A 222 -39.86 29.75 -65.06
CA GLU A 222 -39.45 28.37 -64.80
C GLU A 222 -37.91 28.24 -64.76
N ASN A 223 -37.20 28.97 -65.62
CA ASN A 223 -35.74 29.04 -65.62
C ASN A 223 -35.17 29.64 -64.31
N ILE A 224 -35.79 30.72 -63.81
CA ILE A 224 -35.40 31.34 -62.53
C ILE A 224 -35.59 30.36 -61.37
N ARG A 225 -36.72 29.63 -61.37
CA ARG A 225 -37.02 28.62 -60.35
C ARG A 225 -36.01 27.46 -60.39
N LEU A 226 -35.65 26.98 -61.58
CA LEU A 226 -34.65 25.92 -61.76
C LEU A 226 -33.26 26.36 -61.30
N ARG A 227 -32.85 27.61 -61.58
CA ARG A 227 -31.57 28.15 -61.09
C ARG A 227 -31.51 28.21 -59.56
N ALA A 228 -32.60 28.62 -58.90
CA ALA A 228 -32.66 28.61 -57.44
C ALA A 228 -32.51 27.20 -56.85
N GLN A 229 -33.16 26.20 -57.48
CA GLN A 229 -33.03 24.79 -57.08
C GLN A 229 -31.62 24.25 -57.31
N CYS A 230 -30.94 24.65 -58.39
CA CYS A 230 -29.55 24.26 -58.66
C CYS A 230 -28.59 24.86 -57.64
N GLN A 231 -28.79 26.13 -57.25
CA GLN A 231 -27.98 26.78 -56.22
C GLN A 231 -28.15 26.09 -54.86
N GLU A 232 -29.39 25.78 -54.47
CA GLU A 232 -29.68 25.02 -53.25
C GLU A 232 -29.05 23.62 -53.27
N ALA A 233 -29.05 22.94 -54.41
CA ALA A 233 -28.38 21.64 -54.57
C ALA A 233 -26.85 21.75 -54.42
N SER A 234 -26.23 22.80 -54.97
CA SER A 234 -24.79 23.06 -54.88
C SER A 234 -24.34 23.33 -53.44
N ASP A 235 -25.06 24.18 -52.70
CA ASP A 235 -24.76 24.49 -51.30
C ASP A 235 -24.91 23.25 -50.40
N ASN A 236 -25.90 22.40 -50.70
CA ASN A 236 -26.08 21.13 -50.01
C ASN A 236 -24.93 20.14 -50.30
N LEU A 237 -24.38 20.11 -51.52
CA LEU A 237 -23.23 19.28 -51.90
C LEU A 237 -21.95 19.68 -51.17
N LEU A 238 -21.65 20.98 -51.09
CA LEU A 238 -20.52 21.51 -50.32
C LEU A 238 -20.63 21.15 -48.83
N ALA A 239 -21.83 21.28 -48.25
CA ALA A 239 -22.07 20.90 -46.86
C ALA A 239 -21.88 19.39 -46.61
N VAL A 240 -22.20 18.54 -47.59
CA VAL A 240 -21.95 17.09 -47.53
C VAL A 240 -20.45 16.77 -47.62
N GLN A 241 -19.70 17.46 -48.48
CA GLN A 241 -18.25 17.29 -48.58
C GLN A 241 -17.52 17.66 -47.27
N ASP A 242 -17.86 18.80 -46.66
CA ASP A 242 -17.27 19.22 -45.39
C ASP A 242 -17.60 18.26 -44.25
N GLN A 243 -18.81 17.70 -44.23
CA GLN A 243 -19.20 16.68 -43.25
C GLN A 243 -18.51 15.33 -43.50
N SER A 244 -18.27 14.95 -44.76
CA SER A 244 -17.50 13.76 -45.14
C SER A 244 -16.05 13.83 -44.66
N ARG A 245 -15.40 15.01 -44.80
CA ARG A 245 -14.06 15.25 -44.23
C ARG A 245 -14.06 15.06 -42.71
N ARG A 246 -15.04 15.64 -42.01
CA ARG A 246 -15.19 15.49 -40.55
C ARG A 246 -15.47 14.04 -40.13
N LEU A 247 -16.23 13.27 -40.91
CA LEU A 247 -16.44 11.83 -40.70
C LEU A 247 -15.13 11.04 -40.83
N LYS A 248 -14.31 11.37 -41.83
CA LYS A 248 -12.98 10.74 -42.01
C LYS A 248 -12.05 10.99 -40.84
N ASP A 249 -12.09 12.18 -40.23
CA ASP A 249 -11.27 12.50 -39.05
C ASP A 249 -11.78 11.77 -37.79
N VAL A 250 -13.10 11.66 -37.60
CA VAL A 250 -13.68 10.86 -36.51
C VAL A 250 -13.37 9.37 -36.69
N GLN A 251 -13.39 8.86 -37.92
CA GLN A 251 -12.99 7.48 -38.23
C GLN A 251 -11.53 7.20 -37.85
N LYS A 252 -10.60 8.11 -38.18
CA LYS A 252 -9.19 7.98 -37.76
C LYS A 252 -9.03 7.96 -36.24
N LEU A 253 -9.77 8.80 -35.53
CA LEU A 253 -9.77 8.82 -34.06
C LEU A 253 -10.30 7.51 -33.48
N LEU A 254 -11.36 6.95 -34.07
CA LEU A 254 -11.91 5.67 -33.67
C LEU A 254 -10.91 4.52 -33.89
N ASP A 255 -10.19 4.53 -35.01
CA ASP A 255 -9.19 3.51 -35.32
C ASP A 255 -7.99 3.58 -34.36
N LEU A 256 -7.50 4.79 -34.06
CA LEU A 256 -6.48 5.03 -33.03
C LEU A 256 -6.92 4.52 -31.66
N GLU A 257 -8.17 4.77 -31.25
CA GLU A 257 -8.67 4.33 -29.96
C GLU A 257 -8.80 2.80 -29.88
N LYS A 258 -9.19 2.14 -30.97
CA LYS A 258 -9.20 0.67 -31.04
C LYS A 258 -7.80 0.08 -30.90
N GLU A 259 -6.78 0.73 -31.45
CA GLU A 259 -5.38 0.30 -31.28
C GLU A 259 -4.87 0.50 -29.85
N THR A 260 -5.18 1.63 -29.21
CA THR A 260 -4.80 1.87 -27.82
C THR A 260 -5.50 0.89 -26.88
N GLN A 261 -6.78 0.58 -27.13
CA GLN A 261 -7.54 -0.43 -26.39
C GLN A 261 -6.93 -1.83 -26.54
N LYS A 262 -6.53 -2.23 -27.76
CA LYS A 262 -5.80 -3.49 -27.99
C LYS A 262 -4.50 -3.54 -27.20
N SER A 263 -3.71 -2.46 -27.22
CA SER A 263 -2.46 -2.36 -26.44
C SER A 263 -2.69 -2.47 -24.93
N ALA A 264 -3.74 -1.83 -24.40
CA ALA A 264 -4.11 -1.91 -23.00
C ALA A 264 -4.55 -3.34 -22.62
N LYS A 265 -5.30 -4.02 -23.49
CA LYS A 265 -5.73 -5.42 -23.28
C LYS A 265 -4.55 -6.40 -23.26
N ILE A 266 -3.55 -6.20 -24.12
CA ILE A 266 -2.30 -6.99 -24.08
C ILE A 266 -1.59 -6.79 -22.74
N ARG A 267 -1.46 -5.53 -22.28
CA ARG A 267 -0.84 -5.23 -20.98
C ARG A 267 -1.61 -5.84 -19.80
N LEU A 268 -2.94 -5.86 -19.87
CA LEU A 268 -3.78 -6.52 -18.86
C LEU A 268 -3.48 -8.02 -18.80
N ASN A 269 -3.46 -8.70 -19.95
CA ASN A 269 -3.15 -10.13 -20.03
C ASN A 269 -1.75 -10.44 -19.46
N ASP A 270 -0.75 -9.62 -19.76
CA ASP A 270 0.59 -9.76 -19.20
C ASP A 270 0.61 -9.63 -17.67
N PHE A 271 -0.14 -8.67 -17.12
CA PHE A 271 -0.24 -8.52 -15.67
C PHE A 271 -0.98 -9.68 -15.02
N GLN A 272 -2.04 -10.19 -15.65
CA GLN A 272 -2.77 -11.37 -15.18
C GLN A 272 -1.89 -12.61 -15.19
N ALA A 273 -1.10 -12.85 -16.25
CA ALA A 273 -0.14 -13.95 -16.32
C ALA A 273 0.93 -13.84 -15.21
N ARG A 274 1.46 -12.63 -14.95
CA ARG A 274 2.40 -12.38 -13.85
C ARG A 274 1.77 -12.61 -12.47
N LEU A 275 0.50 -12.26 -12.30
CA LEU A 275 -0.25 -12.49 -11.07
C LEU A 275 -0.43 -13.99 -10.80
N GLN A 276 -0.91 -14.74 -11.81
CA GLN A 276 -1.06 -16.19 -11.75
C GLN A 276 0.28 -16.87 -11.42
N GLY A 277 1.37 -16.49 -12.11
CA GLY A 277 2.70 -17.03 -11.84
C GLY A 277 3.18 -16.78 -10.40
N ARG A 278 2.83 -15.64 -9.80
CA ARG A 278 3.15 -15.33 -8.39
C ARG A 278 2.27 -16.11 -7.41
N GLN A 279 0.98 -16.26 -7.72
CA GLN A 279 0.07 -17.09 -6.94
C GLN A 279 0.53 -18.55 -6.92
N SER A 280 0.91 -19.13 -8.06
CA SER A 280 1.44 -20.49 -8.13
C SER A 280 2.72 -20.65 -7.30
N ARG A 281 3.61 -19.65 -7.29
CA ARG A 281 4.82 -19.67 -6.43
C ARG A 281 4.48 -19.62 -4.94
N LEU A 282 3.52 -18.79 -4.54
CA LEU A 282 3.03 -18.76 -3.15
C LEU A 282 2.41 -20.09 -2.75
N LEU A 283 1.61 -20.72 -3.61
CA LEU A 283 1.02 -22.04 -3.35
C LEU A 283 2.11 -23.11 -3.18
N LYS A 284 3.17 -23.09 -4.01
CA LYS A 284 4.33 -23.98 -3.86
C LYS A 284 5.07 -23.76 -2.53
N LEU A 285 5.34 -22.51 -2.16
CA LEU A 285 5.99 -22.16 -0.88
C LEU A 285 5.13 -22.57 0.31
N ASN A 286 3.81 -22.39 0.23
CA ASN A 286 2.88 -22.80 1.28
C ASN A 286 2.80 -24.33 1.42
N ALA A 287 2.76 -25.06 0.30
CA ALA A 287 2.81 -26.52 0.31
C ALA A 287 4.13 -27.05 0.89
N TYR A 288 5.26 -26.38 0.59
CA TYR A 288 6.57 -26.71 1.17
C TYR A 288 6.59 -26.54 2.69
N LEU A 289 5.99 -25.45 3.21
CA LEU A 289 5.83 -25.24 4.66
C LEU A 289 4.94 -26.29 5.33
N GLN A 290 3.97 -26.85 4.62
CA GLN A 290 3.06 -27.87 5.15
C GLN A 290 3.65 -29.28 5.13
N SER A 291 4.55 -29.59 4.19
CA SER A 291 5.10 -30.94 4.01
C SER A 291 6.34 -31.25 4.86
N THR A 292 7.00 -30.24 5.44
CA THR A 292 8.24 -30.42 6.21
C THR A 292 8.02 -30.23 7.71
N HIS A 293 8.00 -31.33 8.46
CA HIS A 293 7.85 -31.32 9.93
C HIS A 293 9.12 -30.93 10.71
N SER A 294 10.23 -30.59 10.04
CA SER A 294 11.51 -30.26 10.67
C SER A 294 12.27 -29.12 9.96
N ILE A 295 11.58 -28.04 9.59
CA ILE A 295 12.27 -26.85 9.06
C ILE A 295 13.02 -26.15 10.21
N ALA A 296 14.31 -25.87 10.04
CA ALA A 296 15.07 -25.08 11.00
C ALA A 296 14.46 -23.66 11.13
N ARG A 297 14.58 -23.04 12.31
CA ARG A 297 13.97 -21.71 12.57
C ARG A 297 14.44 -20.63 11.59
N ASP A 298 15.68 -20.71 11.12
CA ASP A 298 16.26 -19.75 10.17
C ASP A 298 15.68 -19.94 8.76
N ASP A 299 15.56 -21.18 8.28
CA ASP A 299 14.91 -21.50 6.99
C ASP A 299 13.42 -21.09 6.98
N LEU A 300 12.73 -21.27 8.11
CA LEU A 300 11.35 -20.80 8.31
C LEU A 300 11.24 -19.28 8.20
N ARG A 301 12.21 -18.54 8.74
CA ARG A 301 12.24 -17.08 8.68
C ARG A 301 12.49 -16.60 7.24
N ASP A 302 13.37 -17.27 6.51
CA ASP A 302 13.67 -16.95 5.11
C ASP A 302 12.46 -17.21 4.21
N ILE A 303 11.80 -18.37 4.34
CA ILE A 303 10.58 -18.70 3.58
C ILE A 303 9.44 -17.72 3.92
N GLN A 304 9.25 -17.37 5.19
CA GLN A 304 8.25 -16.37 5.59
C GLN A 304 8.56 -14.98 5.01
N SER A 305 9.84 -14.60 4.94
CA SER A 305 10.25 -13.34 4.35
C SER A 305 9.98 -13.30 2.84
N GLU A 306 10.18 -14.43 2.15
CA GLU A 306 9.88 -14.58 0.73
C GLU A 306 8.38 -14.56 0.44
N ILE A 307 7.57 -15.20 1.28
CA ILE A 307 6.09 -15.13 1.23
C ILE A 307 5.62 -13.67 1.35
N ARG A 308 6.12 -12.92 2.34
CA ARG A 308 5.78 -11.49 2.52
C ARG A 308 6.25 -10.64 1.34
N ALA A 309 7.39 -10.95 0.73
CA ALA A 309 7.87 -10.26 -0.47
C ALA A 309 6.95 -10.54 -1.67
N ASN A 310 6.52 -11.79 -1.87
CA ASN A 310 5.61 -12.18 -2.94
C ASN A 310 4.20 -11.60 -2.74
N GLN A 311 3.67 -11.57 -1.51
CA GLN A 311 2.41 -10.91 -1.19
C GLN A 311 2.44 -9.41 -1.55
N ARG A 312 3.50 -8.68 -1.15
CA ARG A 312 3.67 -7.26 -1.53
C ARG A 312 3.74 -7.06 -3.04
N LYS A 313 4.43 -7.96 -3.75
CA LYS A 313 4.49 -7.93 -5.22
C LYS A 313 3.10 -8.18 -5.83
N ILE A 314 2.32 -9.12 -5.29
CA ILE A 314 0.95 -9.40 -5.72
C ILE A 314 0.06 -8.18 -5.55
N SER A 315 0.04 -7.55 -4.37
CA SER A 315 -0.76 -6.33 -4.14
C SER A 315 -0.46 -5.25 -5.19
N ARG A 316 0.83 -4.95 -5.43
CA ARG A 316 1.23 -3.97 -6.46
C ARG A 316 0.80 -4.35 -7.88
N THR A 317 0.66 -5.63 -8.18
CA THR A 317 0.19 -6.08 -9.50
C THR A 317 -1.33 -6.04 -9.61
N VAL A 318 -2.04 -6.32 -8.52
CA VAL A 318 -3.51 -6.13 -8.44
C VAL A 318 -3.86 -4.66 -8.63
N ASP A 319 -3.15 -3.73 -7.96
CA ASP A 319 -3.37 -2.29 -8.15
C ASP A 319 -3.17 -1.87 -9.61
N LYS A 320 -2.12 -2.39 -10.27
CA LYS A 320 -1.85 -2.12 -11.69
C LYS A 320 -2.93 -2.69 -12.61
N ILE A 321 -3.45 -3.88 -12.29
CA ILE A 321 -4.57 -4.49 -13.03
C ILE A 321 -5.81 -3.60 -12.90
N SER A 322 -6.16 -3.20 -11.68
CA SER A 322 -7.33 -2.34 -11.44
C SER A 322 -7.26 -1.03 -12.21
N ASN A 323 -6.09 -0.38 -12.24
CA ASN A 323 -5.91 0.85 -13.00
C ASN A 323 -6.06 0.63 -14.52
N VAL A 324 -5.56 -0.49 -15.05
CA VAL A 324 -5.71 -0.80 -16.48
C VAL A 324 -7.15 -1.17 -16.83
N GLU A 325 -7.87 -1.86 -15.93
CA GLU A 325 -9.30 -2.17 -16.10
C GLU A 325 -10.17 -0.91 -16.07
N GLU A 326 -9.85 0.07 -15.23
CA GLU A 326 -10.50 1.38 -15.24
C GLU A 326 -10.28 2.12 -16.56
N ILE A 327 -9.03 2.19 -17.03
CA ILE A 327 -8.71 2.75 -18.35
C ILE A 327 -9.51 2.04 -19.45
N LEU A 328 -9.56 0.71 -19.46
CA LEU A 328 -10.29 -0.04 -20.48
C LEU A 328 -11.80 0.26 -20.47
N ARG A 329 -12.41 0.44 -19.29
CA ARG A 329 -13.82 0.84 -19.17
C ARG A 329 -14.05 2.25 -19.71
N ASP A 330 -13.17 3.19 -19.40
CA ASP A 330 -13.27 4.57 -19.91
C ASP A 330 -13.09 4.61 -21.42
N GLN A 331 -12.15 3.84 -21.96
CA GLN A 331 -11.93 3.70 -23.39
C GLN A 331 -13.12 3.05 -24.10
N GLU A 332 -13.76 2.05 -23.49
CA GLU A 332 -14.97 1.41 -24.04
C GLU A 332 -16.14 2.40 -24.09
N ASN A 333 -16.37 3.16 -23.02
CA ASN A 333 -17.39 4.22 -22.99
C ASN A 333 -17.14 5.28 -24.06
N TYR A 334 -15.88 5.72 -24.21
CA TYR A 334 -15.50 6.71 -25.21
C TYR A 334 -15.66 6.17 -26.65
N THR A 335 -15.24 4.93 -26.89
CA THR A 335 -15.40 4.25 -28.18
C THR A 335 -16.89 4.14 -28.55
N ASN A 336 -17.75 3.75 -27.61
CA ASN A 336 -19.20 3.68 -27.83
C ASN A 336 -19.78 5.05 -28.18
N SER A 337 -19.35 6.12 -27.51
CA SER A 337 -19.77 7.48 -27.86
C SER A 337 -19.33 7.90 -29.27
N LEU A 338 -18.11 7.55 -29.68
CA LEU A 338 -17.60 7.82 -31.03
C LEU A 338 -18.39 7.06 -32.10
N VAL A 339 -18.73 5.79 -31.84
CA VAL A 339 -19.57 4.97 -32.73
C VAL A 339 -20.96 5.59 -32.89
N GLU A 340 -21.61 5.98 -31.79
CA GLU A 340 -22.93 6.62 -31.83
C GLU A 340 -22.90 7.95 -32.60
N GLN A 341 -21.81 8.72 -32.46
CA GLN A 341 -21.61 9.95 -33.24
C GLN A 341 -21.41 9.68 -34.74
N MET A 342 -20.73 8.60 -35.11
CA MET A 342 -20.55 8.17 -36.49
C MET A 342 -21.88 7.76 -37.12
N GLU A 343 -22.66 6.91 -36.44
CA GLU A 343 -23.97 6.43 -36.90
C GLU A 343 -24.93 7.61 -37.16
N LYS A 344 -25.07 8.52 -36.18
CA LYS A 344 -25.91 9.73 -36.33
C LYS A 344 -25.49 10.63 -37.50
N LYS A 345 -24.20 10.66 -37.85
CA LYS A 345 -23.69 11.45 -38.99
C LYS A 345 -23.92 10.73 -40.32
N ILE A 346 -23.75 9.42 -40.37
CA ILE A 346 -24.03 8.58 -41.55
C ILE A 346 -25.50 8.68 -41.93
N ASP A 347 -26.43 8.59 -40.96
CA ASP A 347 -27.87 8.70 -41.21
C ASP A 347 -28.27 10.06 -41.80
N LYS A 348 -27.70 11.14 -41.26
CA LYS A 348 -27.93 12.51 -41.77
C LYS A 348 -27.38 12.69 -43.19
N ASN A 349 -26.23 12.08 -43.50
CA ASN A 349 -25.65 12.10 -44.84
C ASN A 349 -26.49 11.28 -45.83
N GLY A 350 -26.94 10.08 -45.45
CA GLY A 350 -27.81 9.25 -46.28
C GLY A 350 -29.12 9.96 -46.65
N LEU A 351 -29.73 10.65 -45.68
CA LEU A 351 -30.95 11.45 -45.90
C LEU A 351 -30.73 12.62 -46.87
N ARG A 352 -29.56 13.27 -46.82
CA ARG A 352 -29.20 14.39 -47.72
C ARG A 352 -28.84 13.91 -49.12
N ILE A 353 -28.03 12.86 -49.25
CA ILE A 353 -27.71 12.25 -50.55
C ILE A 353 -29.00 11.78 -51.24
N SER A 354 -29.92 11.17 -50.49
CA SER A 354 -31.25 10.81 -51.01
C SER A 354 -32.07 12.02 -51.50
N LYS A 355 -31.91 13.21 -50.91
CA LYS A 355 -32.54 14.45 -51.41
C LYS A 355 -31.85 14.98 -52.67
N VAL A 356 -30.52 14.95 -52.71
CA VAL A 356 -29.72 15.36 -53.88
C VAL A 356 -30.01 14.45 -55.08
N LEU A 357 -30.02 13.13 -54.89
CA LEU A 357 -30.36 12.17 -55.94
C LEU A 357 -31.79 12.35 -56.45
N ARG A 358 -32.75 12.64 -55.57
CA ARG A 358 -34.13 12.98 -55.99
C ARG A 358 -34.19 14.27 -56.80
N ALA A 359 -33.47 15.32 -56.39
CA ALA A 359 -33.37 16.56 -57.15
C ALA A 359 -32.71 16.33 -58.53
N GLY A 360 -31.63 15.54 -58.59
CA GLY A 360 -30.96 15.17 -59.83
C GLY A 360 -31.84 14.35 -60.77
N GLN A 361 -32.66 13.43 -60.26
CA GLN A 361 -33.64 12.67 -61.05
C GLN A 361 -34.76 13.56 -61.62
N ILE A 362 -35.26 14.51 -60.84
CA ILE A 362 -36.24 15.50 -61.31
C ILE A 362 -35.64 16.35 -62.43
N LEU A 363 -34.40 16.81 -62.27
CA LEU A 363 -33.69 17.56 -63.29
C LEU A 363 -33.48 16.71 -64.56
N LYS A 364 -33.01 15.47 -64.43
CA LYS A 364 -32.77 14.55 -65.55
C LYS A 364 -34.04 14.23 -66.34
N ALA A 365 -35.19 14.11 -65.66
CA ALA A 365 -36.49 13.96 -66.31
C ALA A 365 -36.87 15.22 -67.10
N LYS A 366 -36.64 16.40 -66.55
CA LYS A 366 -36.87 17.69 -67.23
C LYS A 366 -35.94 17.90 -68.42
N VAL A 367 -34.67 17.49 -68.35
CA VAL A 367 -33.75 17.52 -69.50
C VAL A 367 -34.25 16.67 -70.64
N LYS A 368 -34.79 15.47 -70.36
CA LYS A 368 -35.39 14.62 -71.39
C LYS A 368 -36.61 15.27 -72.06
N GLU A 369 -37.49 15.90 -71.28
CA GLU A 369 -38.64 16.64 -71.83
C GLU A 369 -38.20 17.77 -72.78
N VAL A 370 -37.09 18.45 -72.46
CA VAL A 370 -36.52 19.53 -73.29
C VAL A 370 -35.69 19.02 -74.47
N GLU A 371 -35.12 17.81 -74.40
CA GLU A 371 -34.46 17.17 -75.55
C GLU A 371 -35.46 16.81 -76.67
N ASP A 372 -36.71 16.53 -76.33
CA ASP A 372 -37.79 16.20 -77.28
C ASP A 372 -38.42 17.45 -77.94
N GLU A 373 -38.30 18.65 -77.34
CA GLU A 373 -38.75 19.93 -77.89
C GLU A 373 -37.55 20.81 -78.30
N LYS A 374 -37.39 21.11 -79.60
CA LYS A 374 -36.24 21.85 -80.19
C LYS A 374 -36.04 23.29 -79.67
N SER A 375 -35.63 23.46 -78.41
CA SER A 375 -35.16 24.73 -77.84
C SER A 375 -33.65 24.66 -77.61
N CYS A 376 -32.89 25.34 -78.46
CA CYS A 376 -31.44 25.19 -78.57
C CYS A 376 -30.64 25.85 -77.42
N ILE A 377 -31.26 26.71 -76.61
CA ILE A 377 -30.56 27.56 -75.62
C ILE A 377 -30.60 26.95 -74.21
N ASP A 378 -31.67 26.23 -73.85
CA ASP A 378 -31.77 25.54 -72.54
C ASP A 378 -30.99 24.22 -72.49
N LEU A 379 -30.73 23.63 -73.65
CA LEU A 379 -30.12 22.32 -73.81
C LEU A 379 -28.64 22.29 -73.37
N ASP A 380 -27.88 23.37 -73.57
CA ASP A 380 -26.47 23.44 -73.19
C ASP A 380 -26.26 23.64 -71.69
N LEU A 381 -27.11 24.43 -71.02
CA LEU A 381 -27.06 24.60 -69.56
C LEU A 381 -27.48 23.30 -68.84
N LEU A 382 -28.52 22.63 -69.35
CA LEU A 382 -28.99 21.35 -68.83
C LEU A 382 -27.99 20.21 -69.11
N LYS A 383 -27.28 20.23 -70.24
CA LYS A 383 -26.17 19.30 -70.52
C LYS A 383 -24.96 19.53 -69.60
N GLN A 384 -24.60 20.78 -69.30
CA GLN A 384 -23.52 21.08 -68.35
C GLN A 384 -23.85 20.60 -66.93
N ILE A 385 -25.10 20.77 -66.49
CA ILE A 385 -25.56 20.26 -65.19
C ILE A 385 -25.66 18.73 -65.17
N ARG A 386 -26.06 18.10 -66.29
CA ARG A 386 -26.05 16.64 -66.44
C ARG A 386 -24.63 16.07 -66.40
N MET A 387 -23.65 16.70 -67.05
CA MET A 387 -22.24 16.30 -66.95
C MET A 387 -21.72 16.36 -65.51
N LEU A 388 -22.10 17.37 -64.73
CA LEU A 388 -21.74 17.48 -63.31
C LEU A 388 -22.42 16.42 -62.41
N LEU A 389 -23.47 15.75 -62.91
CA LEU A 389 -24.21 14.70 -62.20
C LEU A 389 -23.86 13.28 -62.67
N ASP A 390 -23.28 13.13 -63.87
CA ASP A 390 -22.87 11.85 -64.46
C ASP A 390 -21.35 11.55 -64.23
N ASP A 391 -20.62 12.38 -63.45
CA ASP A 391 -19.20 12.22 -63.07
C ASP A 391 -18.96 11.34 -61.82
N ASP A 392 -19.76 10.27 -61.66
CA ASP A 392 -19.50 9.15 -60.72
C ASP A 392 -19.12 7.87 -61.48
#